data_AF-A0A974WLV5-F1
#
_entry.id   AF-A0A974WLV5-F1
#
_cell.length_a   1.000
_cell.length_b   1.000
_cell.length_c   1.000
_cell.angle_alpha   90.00
_cell.angle_beta   90.00
_cell.angle_gamma   90.00
#
_symmetry.space_group_name_H-M   'P 1'
#
loop_
_entity.id
_entity.type
_entity.pdbx_description
1 polymer ?
#
loop_
_entity_poly.entity_id
_entity_poly.type
_entity_poly.pdbx_seq_one_letter_code
_entity_poly.pdbx_strand_id
1 'polypeptide(L)'
;MSTWLLDVVMSGDSSPLWILAAGPAGAVATYWALYRYYRNTDKSHAYERDTLITAQPVQGDEEKIDHISRTRDSDIDGDNSSQHRQRVQRMR
;
A
#
# COMPACT_ATOMS: atom_id res chain seq x y z
N MET A 1 -28.98 40.24 -12.96
CA MET A 1 -28.60 39.05 -12.18
C MET A 1 -28.62 37.87 -13.14
N SER A 2 -27.46 37.27 -13.38
CA SER A 2 -27.23 36.29 -14.46
C SER A 2 -27.87 34.93 -14.12
N THR A 3 -28.86 34.49 -14.91
CA THR A 3 -29.62 33.24 -14.72
C THR A 3 -29.12 32.07 -15.59
N TRP A 4 -28.00 32.25 -16.32
CA TRP A 4 -27.50 31.27 -17.30
C TRP A 4 -27.24 29.86 -16.73
N LEU A 5 -26.94 29.73 -15.44
CA LEU A 5 -26.75 28.42 -14.80
C LEU A 5 -28.07 27.66 -14.61
N LEU A 6 -29.20 28.34 -14.41
CA LEU A 6 -30.51 27.72 -14.28
C LEU A 6 -31.05 27.29 -15.65
N ASP A 7 -30.82 28.08 -16.70
CA ASP A 7 -31.26 27.75 -18.05
C ASP A 7 -30.54 26.52 -18.62
N VAL A 8 -29.24 26.34 -18.36
CA VAL A 8 -28.49 25.14 -18.82
C VAL A 8 -29.04 23.85 -18.23
N VAL A 9 -29.56 23.89 -17.00
CA VAL A 9 -30.12 22.71 -16.31
C VAL A 9 -31.55 22.42 -16.77
N MET A 10 -32.30 23.45 -17.18
CA MET A 10 -33.74 23.36 -17.52
C MET A 10 -34.04 23.32 -19.03
N SER A 11 -33.09 23.68 -19.91
CA SER A 11 -33.33 23.88 -21.36
C SER A 11 -33.12 22.64 -22.24
N GLY A 12 -32.95 21.45 -21.66
CA GLY A 12 -32.74 20.22 -22.43
C GLY A 12 -34.00 19.35 -22.50
N ASP A 13 -34.54 19.10 -23.69
CA ASP A 13 -35.60 18.11 -23.98
C ASP A 13 -35.26 16.67 -23.49
N SER A 14 -34.01 16.45 -23.08
CA SER A 14 -33.53 15.22 -22.45
C SER A 14 -33.24 15.47 -20.97
N SER A 15 -34.02 14.82 -20.09
CA SER A 15 -33.75 14.79 -18.65
C SER A 15 -32.28 14.44 -18.38
N PRO A 16 -31.51 15.28 -17.66
CA PRO A 16 -30.09 15.08 -17.42
C PRO A 16 -29.88 14.00 -16.33
N LEU A 17 -30.22 12.75 -16.67
CA LEU A 17 -30.10 11.58 -15.79
C LEU A 17 -28.67 11.39 -15.26
N TRP A 18 -27.67 11.89 -15.98
CA TRP A 18 -26.27 11.85 -15.55
C TRP A 18 -26.00 12.73 -14.32
N ILE A 19 -26.69 13.87 -14.16
CA ILE A 19 -26.57 14.72 -12.97
C ILE A 19 -27.17 13.98 -11.76
N LEU A 20 -28.32 13.34 -11.95
CA LEU A 20 -28.96 12.53 -10.93
C LEU A 20 -28.07 11.35 -10.51
N ALA A 21 -27.42 10.69 -11.47
CA ALA A 21 -26.51 9.59 -11.22
C ALA A 21 -25.20 10.03 -10.54
N ALA A 22 -24.76 11.27 -10.75
CA ALA A 22 -23.49 11.78 -10.23
C ALA A 22 -23.41 11.73 -8.70
N GLY A 23 -24.52 11.96 -7.99
CA GLY A 23 -24.58 11.88 -6.52
C GLY A 23 -24.30 10.46 -6.00
N PRO A 24 -25.15 9.47 -6.31
CA PRO A 24 -24.95 8.08 -5.90
C PRO A 24 -23.62 7.50 -6.40
N ALA A 25 -23.22 7.80 -7.64
CA ALA A 25 -21.94 7.36 -8.18
C ALA A 25 -20.76 7.92 -7.37
N GLY A 26 -20.79 9.21 -7.04
CA GLY A 26 -19.77 9.85 -6.20
C GLY A 26 -19.69 9.25 -4.80
N ALA A 27 -20.83 8.95 -4.17
CA ALA A 27 -20.88 8.32 -2.86
C ALA A 27 -20.26 6.91 -2.87
N VAL A 28 -20.65 6.08 -3.84
CA VAL A 28 -20.11 4.72 -4.01
C VAL A 28 -18.61 4.77 -4.32
N ALA A 29 -18.18 5.64 -5.24
CA ALA A 29 -16.78 5.80 -5.60
C ALA A 29 -15.92 6.22 -4.39
N THR A 30 -16.40 7.18 -3.60
CA THR A 30 -15.69 7.66 -2.41
C THR A 30 -15.56 6.57 -1.36
N TYR A 31 -16.67 5.88 -1.04
CA TYR A 31 -16.65 4.75 -0.11
C TYR A 31 -15.68 3.67 -0.58
N TRP A 32 -15.73 3.30 -1.86
CA TRP A 32 -14.91 2.23 -2.41
C TRP A 32 -13.42 2.59 -2.43
N ALA A 33 -13.08 3.85 -2.75
CA ALA A 33 -11.70 4.34 -2.70
C ALA A 33 -11.12 4.26 -1.28
N LEU A 34 -11.87 4.72 -0.27
CA LEU A 34 -11.46 4.63 1.13
C LEU A 34 -11.39 3.18 1.61
N TYR A 35 -12.38 2.36 1.23
CA TYR A 35 -12.40 0.94 1.53
C TYR A 35 -11.13 0.28 1.01
N ARG A 36 -10.80 0.45 -0.27
CA ARG A 36 -9.60 -0.14 -0.89
C ARG A 36 -8.29 0.43 -0.34
N TYR A 37 -8.27 1.71 0.04
CA TYR A 37 -7.07 2.32 0.63
C TYR A 37 -6.69 1.67 1.97
N TYR A 38 -7.69 1.37 2.82
CA TYR A 38 -7.45 0.76 4.14
C TYR A 38 -7.52 -0.76 4.12
N ARG A 39 -8.45 -1.34 3.35
CA ARG A 39 -8.53 -2.77 3.10
C ARG A 39 -7.52 -3.08 2.01
N ASN A 40 -6.33 -3.45 2.45
CA ASN A 40 -5.29 -4.11 1.67
C ASN A 40 -5.74 -5.46 1.04
N THR A 41 -7.01 -5.64 0.71
CA THR A 41 -7.58 -6.82 0.06
C THR A 41 -6.97 -7.06 -1.31
N ASP A 42 -6.48 -6.02 -1.98
CA ASP A 42 -5.72 -6.13 -3.24
C ASP A 42 -4.19 -6.26 -3.01
N LYS A 43 -3.75 -6.29 -1.76
CA LYS A 43 -2.33 -6.32 -1.37
C LYS A 43 -2.04 -7.43 -0.37
N SER A 44 -2.18 -8.69 -0.76
CA SER A 44 -1.56 -9.79 0.00
C SER A 44 -1.52 -11.12 -0.76
N HIS A 45 -0.50 -11.36 -1.59
CA HIS A 45 -0.09 -12.74 -1.97
C HIS A 45 1.43 -12.88 -2.19
N ALA A 46 2.26 -11.94 -1.70
CA ALA A 46 3.71 -12.04 -1.88
C ALA A 46 4.33 -13.23 -1.11
N TYR A 47 3.69 -13.67 -0.02
CA TYR A 47 4.23 -14.69 0.88
C TYR A 47 3.73 -16.12 0.57
N GLU A 48 2.97 -16.34 -0.50
CA GLU A 48 2.43 -17.67 -0.81
C GLU A 48 3.41 -18.58 -1.57
N ARG A 49 4.49 -18.03 -2.15
CA ARG A 49 5.52 -18.83 -2.83
C ARG A 49 6.89 -18.82 -2.16
N ASP A 50 7.23 -17.76 -1.43
CA ASP A 50 8.61 -17.53 -0.93
C ASP A 50 8.85 -18.00 0.52
N THR A 51 7.89 -18.71 1.12
CA THR A 51 7.96 -19.18 2.52
C THR A 51 8.23 -20.68 2.64
N LEU A 52 8.72 -21.32 1.58
CA LEU A 52 9.36 -22.63 1.71
C LEU A 52 10.72 -22.44 2.39
N ILE A 53 10.70 -22.40 3.72
CA ILE A 53 11.91 -22.40 4.54
C ILE A 53 12.47 -23.82 4.49
N THR A 54 13.38 -24.09 3.55
CA THR A 54 14.24 -25.26 3.62
C THR A 54 15.23 -25.04 4.76
N ALA A 55 15.06 -25.77 5.87
CA ALA A 55 16.02 -25.76 6.96
C ALA A 55 17.38 -26.23 6.42
N GLN A 56 18.33 -25.30 6.31
CA GLN A 56 19.72 -25.66 6.06
C GLN A 56 20.34 -26.10 7.37
N PRO A 57 21.20 -27.14 7.38
CA PRO A 57 21.90 -27.53 8.58
C PRO A 57 22.76 -26.36 9.07
N VAL A 58 22.57 -25.95 10.32
CA VAL A 58 23.44 -24.95 10.98
C VAL A 58 24.76 -25.64 11.31
N GLN A 59 25.63 -25.80 10.31
CA GLN A 59 27.01 -26.21 10.51
C GLN A 59 27.88 -24.95 10.46
N GLY A 60 28.55 -24.67 11.57
CA GLY A 60 29.48 -23.55 11.71
C GLY A 60 29.88 -23.41 13.17
N ASP A 61 31.17 -23.30 13.41
CA ASP A 61 31.68 -22.94 14.74
C ASP A 61 31.28 -21.49 15.04
N GLU A 62 30.94 -21.19 16.31
CA GLU A 62 30.66 -19.82 16.75
C GLU A 62 31.97 -19.03 16.79
N GLU A 63 32.26 -18.31 15.71
CA GLU A 63 33.34 -17.31 15.68
C GLU A 63 32.77 -15.93 15.99
N LYS A 64 33.22 -15.33 17.10
CA LYS A 64 32.87 -13.96 17.47
C LYS A 64 33.67 -12.99 16.60
N ILE A 65 33.02 -12.42 15.59
CA ILE A 65 33.66 -11.56 14.58
C ILE A 65 33.89 -10.13 15.11
N ASP A 66 33.00 -9.62 15.97
CA ASP A 66 33.13 -8.26 16.50
C ASP A 66 32.43 -8.08 17.87
N HIS A 67 32.75 -6.99 18.56
CA HIS A 67 32.11 -6.56 19.79
C HIS A 67 31.88 -5.04 19.81
N ILE A 68 30.62 -4.65 19.62
CA ILE A 68 30.20 -3.25 19.71
C ILE A 68 29.78 -2.95 21.16
N SER A 69 30.46 -1.99 21.80
CA SER A 69 30.17 -1.56 23.18
C SER A 69 29.30 -0.30 23.27
N ARG A 70 29.09 0.40 22.14
CA ARG A 70 28.26 1.61 22.06
C ARG A 70 27.76 1.84 20.64
N THR A 71 26.46 1.73 20.41
CA THR A 71 25.83 2.01 19.11
C THR A 71 25.62 3.52 18.97
N ARG A 72 26.15 4.12 17.89
CA ARG A 72 25.85 5.51 17.50
C ARG A 72 24.91 5.57 16.29
N ASP A 73 24.88 4.52 15.50
CA ASP A 73 24.00 4.43 14.35
C ASP A 73 22.55 4.19 14.78
N SER A 74 21.63 4.89 14.11
CA SER A 74 20.19 4.72 14.28
C SER A 74 19.66 3.47 13.59
N ASP A 75 20.43 2.92 12.66
CA ASP A 75 19.99 1.89 11.72
C ASP A 75 21.08 0.82 11.58
N ILE A 76 20.67 -0.39 11.18
CA ILE A 76 21.58 -1.51 10.96
C ILE A 76 21.93 -1.52 9.48
N ASP A 77 23.22 -1.59 9.15
CA ASP A 77 23.65 -1.76 7.76
C ASP A 77 22.93 -2.97 7.14
N GLY A 78 22.42 -2.83 5.92
CA GLY A 78 21.69 -3.91 5.25
C GLY A 78 20.33 -4.26 5.86
N ASP A 79 19.75 -3.43 6.73
CA ASP A 79 18.37 -3.60 7.16
C ASP A 79 17.36 -3.47 6.01
N ASN A 80 16.16 -3.99 6.23
CA ASN A 80 15.07 -3.92 5.28
C ASN A 80 13.95 -2.96 5.74
N SER A 81 14.26 -1.99 6.61
CA SER A 81 13.29 -1.09 7.25
C SER A 81 12.50 -0.27 6.23
N SER A 82 13.11 0.11 5.11
CA SER A 82 12.45 0.80 3.99
C SER A 82 11.77 -0.16 3.00
N GLN A 83 12.17 -1.44 3.00
CA GLN A 83 11.78 -2.44 2.02
C GLN A 83 11.39 -3.76 2.70
N HIS A 84 10.40 -3.69 3.60
CA HIS A 84 9.91 -4.78 4.47
C HIS A 84 9.60 -6.13 3.79
N ARG A 85 9.44 -6.15 2.47
CA ARG A 85 9.18 -7.37 1.69
C ARG A 85 10.44 -8.08 1.20
N GLN A 86 11.60 -7.43 1.28
CA GLN A 86 12.89 -8.02 0.94
C GLN A 86 13.51 -8.64 2.19
N ARG A 87 14.13 -9.82 2.05
CA ARG A 87 14.85 -10.45 3.16
C ARG A 87 16.18 -9.72 3.38
N VAL A 88 16.53 -9.50 4.65
CA VAL A 88 17.87 -9.06 5.04
C VAL A 88 18.89 -10.09 4.55
N GLN A 89 19.99 -9.61 3.98
CA GLN A 89 21.09 -10.46 3.53
C GLN A 89 22.10 -10.61 4.66
N ARG A 90 22.78 -11.76 4.69
CA ARG A 90 23.87 -11.98 5.64
C ARG A 90 25.04 -11.09 5.23
N MET A 91 25.53 -10.28 6.16
CA MET A 91 26.81 -9.57 6.01
C MET A 91 27.90 -10.60 5.68
N ARG A 92 28.76 -10.27 4.70
CA ARG A 92 29.93 -11.07 4.33
C ARG A 92 31.15 -10.63 5.11
#